data_AF-A0A442BVE9-F1
#
_entry.id   AF-A0A442BVE9-F1
#
_cell.length_a   1.000
_cell.length_b   1.000
_cell.length_c   1.000
_cell.angle_alpha   90.00
_cell.angle_beta   90.00
_cell.angle_gamma   90.00
#
_symmetry.space_group_name_H-M   'P 1'
#
loop_
_entity.id
_entity.type
_entity.pdbx_description
1 polymer ?
#
loop_
_entity_poly.entity_id
_entity_poly.type
_entity_poly.pdbx_seq_one_letter_code
_entity_poly.pdbx_strand_id
1 'polypeptide(L)'
;MSPSSILRRHRVAALLGAALIISPVVVSFAQSDASLSTVAATTQTPVAGITAPNGSFAPVIAVTKPAVVTITSIMKAQPQPGNDGSPLGGNVPFDQFFQQFFGDQGMPMPRTPPQQQGQRSEALGSGFIVGADGTIVTNNHVIDGASSIKVTLDDGTELPAKLVGHDAKNDLAV
;
A
#
# COMPACT_ATOMS: atom_id res chain seq x y z
N MET A 1 -0.85 3.93 -92.32
CA MET A 1 -1.04 2.47 -92.17
C MET A 1 0.27 1.90 -91.67
N SER A 2 0.40 1.05 -90.67
CA SER A 2 -0.51 0.26 -89.84
C SER A 2 0.37 -0.41 -88.75
N PRO A 3 -0.19 -1.05 -87.72
CA PRO A 3 0.17 -0.72 -86.34
C PRO A 3 0.68 -1.90 -85.48
N SER A 4 1.18 -1.53 -84.29
CA SER A 4 1.14 -2.16 -82.95
C SER A 4 0.99 -3.68 -82.69
N SER A 5 1.54 -4.04 -81.50
CA SER A 5 1.11 -5.09 -80.54
C SER A 5 2.06 -6.31 -80.48
N ILE A 6 2.35 -7.00 -79.37
CA ILE A 6 1.79 -7.02 -78.01
C ILE A 6 2.76 -7.82 -77.10
N LEU A 7 2.82 -7.45 -75.82
CA LEU A 7 2.87 -8.31 -74.62
C LEU A 7 4.02 -9.30 -74.33
N ARG A 8 4.66 -9.06 -73.18
CA ARG A 8 4.78 -9.92 -71.96
C ARG A 8 6.15 -9.63 -71.32
N ARG A 9 6.35 -9.32 -70.04
CA ARG A 9 5.53 -9.31 -68.81
C ARG A 9 6.31 -8.44 -67.81
N HIS A 10 5.55 -7.75 -66.97
CA HIS A 10 5.91 -6.70 -66.03
C HIS A 10 7.10 -7.00 -65.09
N ARG A 11 8.07 -6.09 -65.06
CA ARG A 11 8.94 -5.85 -63.90
C ARG A 11 8.74 -4.40 -63.43
N VAL A 12 7.78 -4.28 -62.53
CA VAL A 12 7.66 -3.34 -61.40
C VAL A 12 8.56 -2.09 -61.48
N ALA A 13 7.92 -1.03 -61.97
CA ALA A 13 7.88 0.36 -61.48
C ALA A 13 9.13 0.97 -60.81
N ALA A 14 9.73 1.92 -61.53
CA ALA A 14 10.48 3.06 -61.01
C ALA A 14 9.80 4.35 -61.51
N LEU A 15 9.41 5.27 -60.62
CA LEU A 15 9.13 6.70 -60.86
C LEU A 15 9.29 7.41 -59.50
N LEU A 16 10.33 8.19 -59.21
CA LEU A 16 10.65 9.58 -59.63
C LEU A 16 9.49 10.58 -59.41
N GLY A 17 9.77 11.66 -58.67
CA GLY A 17 9.20 12.99 -58.99
C GLY A 17 8.64 13.84 -57.84
N ALA A 18 9.50 14.67 -57.25
CA ALA A 18 9.38 16.07 -56.82
C ALA A 18 8.03 16.77 -56.45
N ALA A 19 8.18 17.63 -55.42
CA ALA A 19 7.67 19.02 -55.30
C ALA A 19 6.28 19.33 -54.70
N LEU A 20 6.36 19.84 -53.46
CA LEU A 20 5.60 20.90 -52.79
C LEU A 20 4.59 21.71 -53.63
N ILE A 21 3.30 21.61 -53.28
CA ILE A 21 2.27 22.58 -53.65
C ILE A 21 1.63 23.14 -52.37
N ILE A 22 1.73 24.45 -52.23
CA ILE A 22 1.14 25.31 -51.21
C ILE A 22 -0.38 25.38 -51.48
N SER A 23 -1.20 25.00 -50.49
CA SER A 23 -2.64 25.26 -50.51
C SER A 23 -3.00 26.31 -49.47
N PRO A 24 -3.69 27.41 -49.82
CA PRO A 24 -4.37 28.24 -48.83
C PRO A 24 -5.78 27.69 -48.63
N VAL A 25 -6.00 26.93 -47.56
CA VAL A 25 -7.37 26.71 -47.09
C VAL A 25 -7.68 27.83 -46.12
N VAL A 26 -8.41 28.83 -46.61
CA VAL A 26 -8.97 29.89 -45.77
C VAL A 26 -10.23 29.32 -45.13
N VAL A 27 -10.15 28.90 -43.87
CA VAL A 27 -11.36 28.63 -43.08
C VAL A 27 -11.61 29.81 -42.15
N SER A 28 -12.59 30.63 -42.53
CA SER A 28 -13.20 31.60 -41.63
C SER A 28 -13.99 30.85 -40.56
N PHE A 29 -13.44 30.78 -39.34
CA PHE A 29 -14.20 30.41 -38.16
C PHE A 29 -14.59 31.66 -37.38
N ALA A 30 -15.86 31.69 -37.00
CA ALA A 30 -16.56 32.76 -36.32
C ALA A 30 -15.85 33.23 -35.05
N GLN A 31 -15.90 34.55 -34.83
CA GLN A 31 -15.53 35.20 -33.59
C GLN A 31 -16.36 34.61 -32.45
N SER A 32 -15.70 33.85 -31.58
CA SER A 32 -16.20 33.61 -30.23
C SER A 32 -15.53 34.66 -29.35
N ASP A 33 -16.33 35.57 -28.77
CA ASP A 33 -15.90 36.46 -27.70
C ASP A 33 -15.52 35.62 -26.47
N ALA A 34 -14.31 35.05 -26.51
CA ALA A 34 -13.67 34.46 -25.36
C ALA A 34 -13.05 35.62 -24.58
N SER A 35 -13.78 36.09 -23.57
CA SER A 35 -13.25 36.89 -22.47
C SER A 35 -11.93 36.29 -22.00
N LEU A 36 -10.82 36.95 -22.34
CA LEU A 36 -9.47 36.59 -21.93
C LEU A 36 -9.37 36.75 -20.42
N SER A 37 -9.69 35.69 -19.69
CA SER A 37 -9.28 35.53 -18.31
C SER A 37 -7.77 35.28 -18.35
N THR A 38 -6.98 36.34 -18.24
CA THR A 38 -5.52 36.24 -18.06
C THR A 38 -5.27 35.55 -16.73
N VAL A 39 -5.23 34.21 -16.74
CA VAL A 39 -4.67 33.44 -15.64
C VAL A 39 -3.20 33.80 -15.60
N ALA A 40 -2.82 34.64 -14.65
CA ALA A 40 -1.42 34.89 -14.35
C ALA A 40 -0.77 33.53 -14.09
N ALA A 41 0.12 33.12 -14.99
CA ALA A 41 0.93 31.93 -14.80
C ALA A 41 1.75 32.15 -13.53
N THR A 42 1.32 31.56 -12.41
CA THR A 42 2.15 31.47 -11.22
C THR A 42 3.34 30.61 -11.63
N THR A 43 4.47 31.26 -11.87
CA THR A 43 5.73 30.58 -12.12
C THR A 43 6.10 29.91 -10.81
N GLN A 44 5.69 28.65 -10.61
CA GLN A 44 6.17 27.84 -9.50
C GLN A 44 7.67 27.73 -9.71
N THR A 45 8.46 28.45 -8.89
CA THR A 45 9.89 28.25 -8.86
C THR A 45 10.10 26.80 -8.44
N PRO A 46 10.71 25.93 -9.27
CA PRO A 46 10.97 24.57 -8.86
C PRO A 46 11.84 24.65 -7.60
N VAL A 47 11.32 24.20 -6.47
CA VAL A 47 12.12 24.00 -5.28
C VAL A 47 13.17 22.98 -5.69
N ALA A 48 14.43 23.41 -5.79
CA ALA A 48 15.52 22.52 -6.12
C ALA A 48 15.51 21.36 -5.12
N GLY A 49 15.17 20.16 -5.60
CA GLY A 49 15.17 18.96 -4.78
C GLY A 49 16.55 18.77 -4.15
N ILE A 50 16.58 18.28 -2.92
CA ILE A 50 17.82 17.95 -2.23
C ILE A 50 18.53 16.89 -3.10
N THR A 51 19.62 17.26 -3.75
CA THR A 51 20.39 16.34 -4.60
C THR A 51 21.19 15.42 -3.68
N ALA A 52 20.99 14.10 -3.81
CA ALA A 52 21.73 13.13 -3.03
C ALA A 52 23.23 13.25 -3.33
N PRO A 53 24.12 13.21 -2.31
CA PRO A 53 25.55 13.13 -2.54
C PRO A 53 25.87 11.96 -3.48
N ASN A 54 26.58 12.22 -4.58
CA ASN A 54 26.92 11.23 -5.60
C ASN A 54 25.71 10.53 -6.26
N GLY A 55 24.52 11.14 -6.20
CA GLY A 55 23.30 10.58 -6.80
C GLY A 55 22.65 9.44 -6.00
N SER A 56 23.07 9.19 -4.74
CA SER A 56 22.52 8.10 -3.91
C SER A 56 22.34 8.49 -2.44
N PHE A 57 21.21 8.10 -1.84
CA PHE A 57 20.95 8.21 -0.40
C PHE A 57 21.48 7.03 0.40
N ALA A 58 22.06 6.01 -0.26
CA ALA A 58 22.61 4.83 0.40
C ALA A 58 23.59 5.16 1.54
N PRO A 59 24.49 6.18 1.43
CA PRO A 59 25.35 6.55 2.55
C PRO A 59 24.60 7.04 3.78
N VAL A 60 23.51 7.81 3.59
CA VAL A 60 22.69 8.31 4.70
C VAL A 60 21.94 7.14 5.35
N ILE A 61 21.31 6.30 4.53
CA ILE A 61 20.58 5.11 4.99
C ILE A 61 21.52 4.18 5.77
N ALA A 62 22.76 3.98 5.31
CA ALA A 62 23.73 3.12 6.00
C ALA A 62 24.04 3.61 7.42
N VAL A 63 24.03 4.93 7.65
CA VAL A 63 24.29 5.53 8.96
C VAL A 63 23.03 5.59 9.83
N THR A 64 21.85 5.79 9.24
CA THR A 64 20.59 5.95 10.01
C THR A 64 19.84 4.64 10.26
N LYS A 65 20.15 3.58 9.52
CA LYS A 65 19.49 2.26 9.65
C LYS A 65 19.45 1.72 11.08
N PRO A 66 20.55 1.76 11.87
CA PRO A 66 20.56 1.22 13.23
C PRO A 66 19.63 1.97 14.20
N ALA A 67 19.19 3.18 13.85
CA ALA A 67 18.24 3.93 14.66
C ALA A 67 16.79 3.47 14.44
N VAL A 68 16.50 2.70 13.38
CA VAL A 68 15.14 2.25 13.07
C VAL A 68 14.90 0.88 13.69
N VAL A 69 13.79 0.75 14.42
CA VAL A 69 13.43 -0.50 15.10
C VAL A 69 12.05 -0.98 14.67
N THR A 70 11.84 -2.30 14.74
CA THR A 70 10.51 -2.89 14.61
C THR A 70 9.86 -3.00 15.98
N ILE A 71 8.59 -2.66 16.08
CA ILE A 71 7.81 -2.74 17.31
C ILE A 71 6.73 -3.79 17.13
N THR A 72 6.69 -4.74 18.05
CA THR A 72 5.67 -5.77 18.14
C THR A 72 4.87 -5.59 19.41
N SER A 73 3.62 -5.17 19.25
CA SER A 73 2.67 -4.94 20.33
C SER A 73 1.76 -6.14 20.47
N ILE A 74 1.75 -6.74 21.65
CA ILE A 74 0.98 -7.94 21.90
C ILE A 74 -0.23 -7.58 22.75
N MET A 75 -1.43 -7.74 22.21
CA MET A 75 -2.67 -7.46 22.93
C MET A 75 -3.06 -8.64 23.83
N LYS A 76 -3.72 -8.33 24.96
CA LYS A 76 -4.38 -9.36 25.75
C LYS A 76 -5.63 -9.80 24.98
N ALA A 77 -5.74 -11.08 24.67
CA ALA A 77 -7.00 -11.65 24.23
C ALA A 77 -8.01 -11.41 25.35
N GLN A 78 -8.96 -10.51 25.13
CA GLN A 78 -9.99 -10.23 26.11
C GLN A 78 -10.85 -11.50 26.20
N PRO A 79 -10.92 -12.17 27.36
CA PRO A 79 -11.86 -13.26 27.54
C PRO A 79 -13.24 -12.62 27.45
N GLN A 80 -13.96 -12.88 26.36
CA GLN A 80 -15.36 -12.50 26.28
C GLN A 80 -16.07 -13.18 27.46
N PRO A 81 -16.66 -12.43 28.42
CA PRO A 81 -17.49 -13.05 29.44
C PRO A 81 -18.64 -13.75 28.73
N GLY A 82 -18.86 -15.01 29.10
CA GLY A 82 -19.81 -15.90 28.45
C GLY A 82 -21.17 -15.26 28.25
N ASN A 83 -21.71 -15.41 27.05
CA ASN A 83 -23.15 -15.55 26.94
C ASN A 83 -23.47 -16.98 27.41
N ASP A 84 -23.59 -17.14 28.73
CA ASP A 84 -24.14 -18.34 29.36
C ASP A 84 -25.63 -18.42 29.00
N GLY A 85 -25.91 -19.00 27.84
CA GLY A 85 -27.27 -19.09 27.32
C GLY A 85 -27.37 -19.71 25.94
N SER A 86 -26.65 -20.81 25.68
CA SER A 86 -27.03 -21.94 24.81
C SER A 86 -25.81 -22.82 24.52
N PRO A 87 -25.84 -24.14 24.79
CA PRO A 87 -24.79 -25.03 24.32
C PRO A 87 -24.99 -25.25 22.83
N LEU A 88 -23.94 -25.02 22.04
CA LEU A 88 -23.85 -25.27 20.60
C LEU A 88 -24.37 -24.10 19.73
N GLY A 89 -23.48 -23.49 18.94
CA GLY A 89 -23.89 -22.63 17.80
C GLY A 89 -23.20 -21.27 17.71
N GLY A 90 -21.87 -21.24 17.61
CA GLY A 90 -21.21 -20.09 16.98
C GLY A 90 -21.51 -20.14 15.48
N ASN A 91 -22.19 -19.14 14.96
CA ASN A 91 -22.57 -19.03 13.54
C ASN A 91 -21.35 -18.90 12.61
N VAL A 92 -20.64 -19.99 12.34
CA VAL A 92 -19.89 -20.12 11.08
C VAL A 92 -20.82 -20.76 10.04
N PRO A 93 -20.89 -20.25 8.79
CA PRO A 93 -21.79 -20.78 7.76
C PRO A 93 -21.61 -22.29 7.52
N PHE A 94 -20.39 -22.79 7.75
CA PHE A 94 -20.03 -24.19 7.58
C PHE A 94 -20.63 -25.10 8.67
N ASP A 95 -20.72 -24.62 9.92
CA ASP A 95 -21.27 -25.40 11.04
C ASP A 95 -22.78 -25.54 10.94
N GLN A 96 -23.49 -24.52 10.46
CA GLN A 96 -24.94 -24.61 10.19
C GLN A 96 -25.24 -25.63 9.09
N PHE A 97 -24.48 -25.62 8.00
CA PHE A 97 -24.62 -26.60 6.92
C PHE A 97 -24.36 -28.03 7.40
N PHE A 98 -23.30 -28.22 8.21
CA PHE A 98 -22.95 -29.53 8.75
C PHE A 98 -23.97 -30.04 9.77
N GLN A 99 -24.53 -29.16 10.61
CA GLN A 99 -25.60 -29.51 11.56
C GLN A 99 -26.92 -29.85 10.87
N GLN A 100 -27.29 -29.12 9.82
CA GLN A 100 -28.49 -29.42 9.03
C GLN A 100 -28.39 -30.78 8.32
N PHE A 101 -27.18 -31.18 7.92
CA PHE A 101 -26.94 -32.42 7.17
C PHE A 101 -26.71 -33.65 8.06
N PHE A 102 -25.96 -33.51 9.16
CA PHE A 102 -25.56 -34.63 10.03
C PHE A 102 -26.28 -34.67 11.39
N GLY A 103 -26.88 -33.56 11.83
CA GLY A 103 -27.58 -33.47 13.12
C GLY A 103 -28.90 -34.25 13.15
N ASP A 104 -29.60 -34.31 12.02
CA ASP A 104 -30.89 -35.01 11.89
C ASP A 104 -30.72 -36.54 11.74
N GLN A 105 -29.48 -37.02 11.57
CA GLN A 105 -29.16 -38.46 11.43
C GLN A 105 -28.60 -39.11 12.70
N GLY A 106 -28.57 -38.42 13.84
CA GLY A 106 -28.25 -39.03 15.14
C GLY A 106 -26.81 -39.54 15.29
N MET A 107 -25.87 -39.09 14.45
CA MET A 107 -24.47 -39.52 14.54
C MET A 107 -23.74 -38.77 15.67
N PRO A 108 -23.08 -39.46 16.62
CA PRO A 108 -22.40 -38.82 17.74
C PRO A 108 -21.14 -38.06 17.28
N MET A 109 -21.15 -36.74 17.42
CA MET A 109 -20.01 -35.88 17.12
C MET A 109 -18.89 -36.03 18.19
N PRO A 110 -17.62 -36.19 17.78
CA PRO A 110 -16.49 -36.13 18.70
C PRO A 110 -16.43 -34.75 19.37
N ARG A 111 -16.47 -34.72 20.71
CA ARG A 111 -16.24 -33.49 21.48
C ARG A 111 -14.77 -33.11 21.36
N THR A 112 -14.43 -32.25 20.39
CA THR A 112 -13.15 -31.57 20.38
C THR A 112 -13.10 -30.65 21.61
N PRO A 113 -12.09 -30.75 22.49
CA PRO A 113 -11.98 -29.82 23.60
C PRO A 113 -11.84 -28.40 23.06
N PRO A 114 -12.51 -27.40 23.66
CA PRO A 114 -12.40 -26.02 23.22
C PRO A 114 -10.96 -25.57 23.45
N GLN A 115 -10.20 -25.38 22.36
CA GLN A 115 -8.99 -24.58 22.41
C GLN A 115 -9.43 -23.14 22.66
N GLN A 116 -9.64 -22.81 23.93
CA GLN A 116 -9.58 -21.45 24.44
C GLN A 116 -8.11 -21.01 24.45
N GLN A 117 -7.44 -21.01 23.30
CA GLN A 117 -6.31 -20.12 23.13
C GLN A 117 -6.92 -18.80 22.70
N GLY A 118 -7.20 -17.94 23.69
CA GLY A 118 -7.56 -16.56 23.43
C GLY A 118 -6.57 -16.01 22.40
N GLN A 119 -7.10 -15.72 21.21
CA GLN A 119 -6.28 -15.41 20.05
C GLN A 119 -5.51 -14.14 20.37
N ARG A 120 -4.22 -14.29 20.67
CA ARG A 120 -3.35 -13.18 21.02
C ARG A 120 -3.14 -12.39 19.74
N SER A 121 -3.79 -11.23 19.62
CA SER A 121 -3.56 -10.35 18.48
C SER A 121 -2.23 -9.63 18.65
N GLU A 122 -1.43 -9.66 17.59
CA GLU A 122 -0.17 -8.93 17.51
C GLU A 122 -0.34 -7.79 16.51
N ALA A 123 0.16 -6.62 16.87
CA ALA A 123 0.27 -5.46 16.00
C ALA A 123 1.77 -5.20 15.74
N LEU A 124 2.09 -4.85 14.50
CA LEU A 124 3.44 -4.53 14.06
C LEU A 124 3.53 -3.05 13.68
N GLY A 125 4.63 -2.42 14.03
CA GLY A 125 4.93 -1.04 13.67
C GLY A 125 6.43 -0.77 13.65
N SER A 126 6.79 0.49 13.43
CA SER A 126 8.19 0.96 13.48
C SER A 126 8.37 1.99 14.58
N GLY A 127 9.61 2.14 15.03
CA GLY A 127 10.02 3.24 15.90
C GLY A 127 11.43 3.71 15.57
N PHE A 128 11.84 4.78 16.24
CA PHE A 128 13.18 5.33 16.14
C PHE A 128 13.82 5.46 17.52
N ILE A 129 15.07 5.02 17.65
CA ILE A 129 15.89 5.28 18.83
C ILE A 129 16.34 6.74 18.75
N VAL A 130 15.92 7.54 19.73
CA VAL A 130 16.21 8.99 19.79
C VAL A 130 17.19 9.37 20.89
N GLY A 131 17.44 8.46 21.84
CA GLY A 131 18.33 8.67 22.99
C GLY A 131 19.36 7.55 23.13
N ALA A 132 20.55 7.89 23.63
CA ALA A 132 21.62 6.93 23.92
C ALA A 132 21.27 5.97 25.07
N ASP A 133 20.25 6.30 25.85
CA ASP A 133 19.67 5.48 26.90
C ASP A 133 18.69 4.41 26.38
N GLY A 134 18.44 4.37 25.07
CA GLY A 134 17.48 3.45 24.45
C GLY A 134 16.06 4.00 24.38
N THR A 135 15.86 5.31 24.58
CA THR A 135 14.56 5.96 24.36
C THR A 135 14.11 5.80 22.90
N ILE A 136 12.90 5.27 22.70
CA ILE A 136 12.32 5.04 21.38
C ILE A 136 11.07 5.90 21.22
N VAL A 137 10.87 6.48 20.04
CA VAL A 137 9.63 7.17 19.67
C VAL A 137 8.89 6.35 18.61
N THR A 138 7.58 6.19 18.79
CA THR A 138 6.68 5.56 17.83
C THR A 138 5.32 6.25 17.82
N ASN A 139 4.39 5.71 17.04
CA ASN A 139 3.02 6.15 17.02
C ASN A 139 2.24 5.56 18.21
N ASN A 140 1.34 6.35 18.80
CA ASN A 140 0.49 5.88 19.89
C ASN A 140 -0.36 4.67 19.44
N HIS A 141 -0.95 4.69 18.25
CA HIS A 141 -1.79 3.60 17.75
C HIS A 141 -1.05 2.26 17.61
N VAL A 142 0.29 2.26 17.52
CA VAL A 142 1.10 1.03 17.46
C VAL A 142 1.12 0.34 18.82
N ILE A 143 1.07 1.11 19.90
CA ILE A 143 1.21 0.60 21.28
C ILE A 143 -0.09 0.63 22.09
N ASP A 144 -1.15 1.24 21.54
CA ASP A 144 -2.42 1.41 22.26
C ASP A 144 -3.07 0.05 22.55
N GLY A 145 -3.54 -0.13 23.79
CA GLY A 145 -4.08 -1.41 24.26
C GLY A 145 -3.09 -2.59 24.32
N ALA A 146 -1.80 -2.35 24.05
CA ALA A 146 -0.78 -3.40 24.12
C ALA A 146 -0.57 -3.86 25.57
N SER A 147 -0.58 -5.18 25.77
CA SER A 147 -0.28 -5.79 27.06
C SER A 147 1.22 -6.00 27.30
N SER A 148 1.98 -6.09 26.23
CA SER A 148 3.42 -6.25 26.20
C SER A 148 3.93 -5.68 24.88
N ILE A 149 5.08 -5.01 24.94
CA ILE A 149 5.73 -4.40 23.78
C ILE A 149 7.11 -5.04 23.67
N LYS A 150 7.43 -5.52 22.47
CA LYS A 150 8.76 -5.98 22.10
C LYS A 150 9.32 -5.09 21.01
N VAL A 151 10.63 -4.90 21.03
CA VAL A 151 11.36 -4.14 20.04
C VAL A 151 12.40 -5.06 19.41
N THR A 152 12.46 -5.08 18.09
CA THR A 152 13.50 -5.77 17.32
C THR A 152 14.41 -4.74 16.71
N LEU A 153 15.70 -4.78 17.06
CA LEU A 153 16.75 -3.92 16.51
C LEU A 153 17.13 -4.34 15.08
N ASP A 154 17.94 -3.53 14.40
CA ASP A 154 18.36 -3.79 13.02
C ASP A 154 19.25 -5.04 12.89
N ASP A 155 19.98 -5.41 13.94
CA ASP A 155 20.77 -6.63 14.05
C ASP A 155 19.93 -7.90 14.34
N GLY A 156 18.61 -7.74 14.54
CA GLY A 156 17.67 -8.81 14.86
C GLY A 156 17.51 -9.10 16.35
N THR A 157 18.18 -8.36 17.23
CA THR A 157 18.04 -8.52 18.68
C THR A 157 16.65 -8.10 19.14
N GLU A 158 15.95 -8.98 19.86
CA GLU A 158 14.65 -8.68 20.48
C GLU A 158 14.79 -8.29 21.95
N LEU A 159 14.20 -7.15 22.32
CA LEU A 159 14.21 -6.63 23.69
C LEU A 159 12.79 -6.27 24.15
N PRO A 160 12.42 -6.53 25.42
CA PRO A 160 11.18 -6.01 25.97
C PRO A 160 11.28 -4.48 26.15
N ALA A 161 10.22 -3.76 25.82
CA ALA A 161 10.12 -2.32 26.02
C ALA A 161 9.05 -1.96 27.06
N LYS A 162 9.23 -0.81 27.69
CA LYS A 162 8.30 -0.25 28.66
C LYS A 162 7.81 1.10 28.15
N LEU A 163 6.49 1.27 28.10
CA LEU A 163 5.86 2.55 27.81
C LEU A 163 6.21 3.56 28.93
N VAL A 164 6.83 4.67 28.55
CA VAL A 164 7.13 5.82 29.41
C VAL A 164 5.96 6.80 29.39
N GLY A 165 5.40 7.07 28.22
CA GLY A 165 4.24 7.96 28.07
C GLY A 165 3.69 7.98 26.65
N HIS A 166 2.45 8.46 26.49
CA HIS A 166 1.81 8.55 25.18
C HIS A 166 0.89 9.77 25.08
N ASP A 167 0.70 10.24 23.85
CA ASP A 167 -0.19 11.32 23.48
C ASP A 167 -1.10 10.86 22.34
N ALA A 168 -2.35 10.55 22.69
CA ALA A 168 -3.36 10.11 21.74
C ALA A 168 -3.80 11.20 20.75
N LYS A 169 -3.64 12.49 21.08
CA LYS A 169 -4.07 13.59 20.18
C LYS A 169 -3.11 13.78 19.01
N ASN A 170 -1.81 13.62 19.28
CA ASN A 170 -0.75 13.76 18.29
C ASN A 170 -0.25 12.42 17.74
N ASP A 171 -0.84 11.32 18.22
CA ASP A 171 -0.47 9.95 17.87
C ASP A 171 1.02 9.62 18.12
N LEU A 172 1.54 9.97 19.30
CA LEU A 172 2.94 9.73 19.69
C LEU A 172 3.06 8.91 20.96
N ALA A 173 4.10 8.10 21.06
CA ALA A 173 4.46 7.34 22.26
C ALA A 173 5.97 7.23 22.45
N VAL A 174 6.38 7.13 23.72
CA VAL A 174 7.76 6.97 24.20
C VAL A 174 7.82 5.82 25.19
#